data_AF-A0A920UUT1-F1
#
_entry.id   AF-A0A920UUT1-F1
#
_cell.length_a   1.000
_cell.length_b   1.000
_cell.length_c   1.000
_cell.angle_alpha   90.00
_cell.angle_beta   90.00
_cell.angle_gamma   90.00
#
_symmetry.space_group_name_H-M   'P 1'
#
loop_
_entity.id
_entity.type
_entity.pdbx_description
1 polymer ?
#
loop_
_entity_poly.entity_id
_entity_poly.type
_entity_poly.pdbx_seq_one_letter_code
_entity_poly.pdbx_strand_id
1 'polypeptide(L)'
;MHLVTKAHIDELENLYIETFSNPENIMALVQTGDEAPDYRLAVEKFGNAHCIVREGGNHSYENYVSELPMIFEFLLSRIGHFER
;
A
#
# COMPACT_ATOMS: atom_id res chain seq x y z
N MET A 1 -2.26 -10.64 -27.80
CA MET A 1 -1.54 -9.37 -27.58
C MET A 1 -2.57 -8.36 -27.12
N HIS A 2 -2.43 -7.80 -25.91
CA HIS A 2 -3.34 -6.76 -25.44
C HIS A 2 -2.83 -5.40 -25.92
N LEU A 3 -3.68 -4.63 -26.60
CA LEU A 3 -3.34 -3.27 -27.04
C LEU A 3 -3.68 -2.30 -25.91
N VAL A 4 -2.66 -1.62 -25.38
CA VAL A 4 -2.85 -0.51 -24.46
C VAL A 4 -3.16 0.74 -25.28
N THR A 5 -4.32 1.35 -25.03
CA THR A 5 -4.77 2.56 -25.75
C THR A 5 -4.66 3.78 -24.84
N LYS A 6 -4.72 4.99 -25.42
CA LYS A 6 -4.74 6.24 -24.64
C LYS A 6 -5.94 6.29 -23.67
N ALA A 7 -7.10 5.77 -24.08
CA ALA A 7 -8.27 5.69 -23.21
C ALA A 7 -8.00 4.90 -21.91
N HIS A 8 -7.23 3.80 -21.98
CA HIS A 8 -6.85 3.05 -20.77
C HIS A 8 -5.94 3.87 -19.83
N ILE A 9 -5.08 4.73 -20.39
CA ILE A 9 -4.24 5.62 -19.59
C ILE A 9 -5.09 6.72 -18.95
N ASP A 10 -6.00 7.32 -19.72
CA ASP A 10 -6.91 8.36 -19.23
C ASP A 10 -7.81 7.82 -18.10
N GLU A 11 -8.25 6.56 -18.17
CA GLU A 11 -8.96 5.89 -17.09
C GLU A 11 -8.12 5.79 -15.80
N LEU A 12 -6.85 5.41 -15.90
CA LEU A 12 -5.94 5.35 -14.75
C LEU A 12 -5.65 6.73 -14.16
N GLU A 13 -5.44 7.74 -15.00
CA GLU A 13 -5.23 9.13 -14.58
C GLU A 13 -6.45 9.66 -13.80
N ASN A 14 -7.67 9.34 -14.24
CA ASN A 14 -8.90 9.74 -13.56
C ASN A 14 -9.12 9.05 -12.20
N LEU A 15 -8.50 7.89 -11.97
CA LEU A 15 -8.53 7.18 -10.69
C LEU A 15 -7.46 7.68 -9.71
N TYR A 16 -6.52 8.52 -10.17
CA TYR A 16 -5.42 8.99 -9.32
C TYR A 16 -5.92 9.94 -8.23
N ILE A 17 -5.74 9.52 -6.98
CA ILE A 17 -6.03 10.33 -5.80
C ILE A 17 -4.74 11.01 -5.38
N GLU A 18 -4.63 12.34 -5.54
CA GLU A 18 -3.40 13.06 -5.18
C GLU A 18 -3.14 13.04 -3.66
N THR A 19 -4.15 13.41 -2.87
CA THR A 19 -4.09 13.46 -1.39
C THR A 19 -5.16 12.56 -0.78
N PHE A 20 -4.78 11.73 0.19
CA PHE A 20 -5.73 10.87 0.90
C PHE A 20 -6.54 11.68 1.93
N SER A 21 -7.86 11.51 1.94
CA SER A 21 -8.73 12.18 2.92
C SER A 21 -8.60 11.62 4.34
N ASN A 22 -8.21 10.34 4.48
CA ASN A 22 -8.09 9.64 5.77
C ASN A 22 -6.83 8.74 5.78
N PRO A 23 -5.62 9.31 5.76
CA PRO A 23 -4.37 8.54 5.68
C PRO A 23 -4.15 7.60 6.88
N GLU A 24 -4.74 7.89 8.03
CA GLU A 24 -4.68 7.06 9.24
C GLU A 24 -5.37 5.69 9.06
N ASN A 25 -6.27 5.57 8.09
CA ASN A 25 -6.96 4.33 7.74
C ASN A 25 -6.21 3.50 6.69
N ILE A 26 -5.05 3.97 6.23
CA ILE A 26 -4.23 3.30 5.23
C ILE A 26 -2.95 2.79 5.88
N MET A 27 -2.63 1.53 5.58
CA MET A 27 -1.33 0.95 5.88
C MET A 27 -0.72 0.40 4.60
N ALA A 28 0.52 0.81 4.31
CA ALA A 28 1.28 0.36 3.16
C ALA A 28 2.48 -0.45 3.65
N LEU A 29 2.56 -1.71 3.21
CA LEU A 29 3.67 -2.60 3.50
C LEU A 29 4.53 -2.70 2.24
N VAL A 30 5.80 -2.35 2.35
CA VAL A 30 6.71 -2.28 1.19
C VAL A 30 8.04 -2.95 1.52
N GLN A 31 8.60 -3.70 0.58
CA GLN A 31 9.91 -4.31 0.71
C GLN A 31 10.89 -3.66 -0.27
N THR A 32 12.12 -3.37 0.15
CA THR A 32 13.10 -2.63 -0.69
C THR A 32 13.57 -3.43 -1.91
N GLY A 33 13.37 -4.74 -1.91
CA GLY A 33 13.62 -5.64 -3.05
C GLY A 33 12.47 -5.76 -4.04
N ASP A 34 11.38 -5.00 -3.87
CA ASP A 34 10.35 -4.90 -4.90
C ASP A 34 10.90 -4.17 -6.15
N GLU A 35 10.98 -4.90 -7.25
CA GLU A 35 11.58 -4.44 -8.50
C GLU A 35 10.61 -3.60 -9.34
N ALA A 36 9.29 -3.72 -9.12
CA ALA A 36 8.29 -3.02 -9.93
C ALA A 36 6.93 -2.89 -9.20
N PRO A 37 6.52 -1.67 -8.80
CA PRO A 37 7.22 -0.38 -8.90
C PRO A 37 8.37 -0.21 -7.88
N ASP A 38 9.31 0.71 -8.14
CA ASP A 38 10.35 1.10 -7.17
C ASP A 38 9.69 1.46 -5.83
N TYR A 39 10.10 0.79 -4.76
CA TYR A 39 9.58 0.97 -3.40
C TYR A 39 9.54 2.45 -2.97
N ARG A 40 10.47 3.28 -3.47
CA ARG A 40 10.53 4.72 -3.17
C ARG A 40 9.27 5.46 -3.60
N LEU A 41 8.64 5.06 -4.70
CA LEU A 41 7.39 5.66 -5.16
C LEU A 41 6.24 5.34 -4.21
N ALA A 42 6.21 4.11 -3.65
CA ALA A 42 5.25 3.75 -2.62
C ALA A 42 5.49 4.55 -1.33
N VAL A 43 6.75 4.73 -0.92
CA VAL A 43 7.10 5.54 0.25
C VAL A 43 6.72 7.02 0.05
N GLU A 44 6.97 7.58 -1.12
CA GLU A 44 6.57 8.95 -1.46
C GLU A 44 5.04 9.11 -1.39
N LYS A 45 4.30 8.14 -1.93
CA LYS A 45 2.85 8.20 -1.98
C LYS A 45 2.19 8.00 -0.61
N PHE A 46 2.65 7.00 0.14
CA PHE A 46 2.02 6.54 1.38
C PHE A 46 2.74 7.01 2.65
N GLY A 47 3.80 7.82 2.55
CA GLY A 47 4.59 8.25 3.70
C GLY A 47 3.82 9.06 4.76
N ASN A 48 2.71 9.69 4.37
CA ASN A 48 1.79 10.37 5.31
C ASN A 48 0.77 9.41 5.98
N ALA A 49 0.72 8.15 5.54
CA ALA A 49 -0.06 7.07 6.13
C ALA A 49 0.84 6.16 6.99
N HIS A 50 0.33 5.01 7.45
CA HIS A 50 1.17 4.00 8.12
C HIS A 50 1.99 3.24 7.07
N CYS A 51 3.11 3.81 6.61
CA CYS A 51 4.02 3.19 5.65
C CYS A 51 5.16 2.47 6.37
N ILE A 52 5.27 1.17 6.14
CA ILE A 52 6.26 0.30 6.76
C ILE A 52 7.15 -0.26 5.66
N VAL A 53 8.46 -0.02 5.80
CA VAL A 53 9.48 -0.51 4.86
C VAL A 53 10.26 -1.66 5.51
N ARG A 54 10.41 -2.77 4.78
CA ARG A 54 11.26 -3.91 5.14
C ARG A 54 12.43 -4.02 4.17
N GLU A 55 13.59 -4.38 4.68
CA GLU A 55 14.77 -4.61 3.86
C GLU A 55 14.67 -5.95 3.12
N GLY A 56 15.12 -5.99 1.86
CA GLY A 56 15.12 -7.19 1.02
C GLY A 56 13.74 -7.54 0.47
N GLY A 57 13.44 -8.83 0.34
CA GLY A 57 12.15 -9.32 -0.16
C GLY A 57 11.94 -9.14 -1.65
N ASN A 58 10.69 -9.16 -2.10
CA ASN A 58 10.30 -8.99 -3.51
C ASN A 58 8.80 -8.63 -3.64
N HIS A 59 8.31 -8.49 -4.88
CA HIS A 59 6.92 -8.10 -5.17
C HIS A 59 5.84 -9.05 -4.63
N SER A 60 6.16 -10.33 -4.38
CA SER A 60 5.23 -11.28 -3.76
C SER A 60 5.06 -11.08 -2.24
N TYR A 61 5.81 -10.13 -1.67
CA TYR A 61 5.90 -9.83 -0.26
C TYR A 61 6.35 -11.05 0.58
N GLU A 62 7.66 -11.25 0.68
CA GLU A 62 8.24 -12.35 1.45
C GLU A 62 7.93 -12.22 2.95
N ASN A 63 7.77 -13.36 3.63
CA ASN A 63 7.45 -13.44 5.06
C ASN A 63 6.13 -12.78 5.47
N TYR A 64 5.19 -12.58 4.54
CA TYR A 64 3.87 -11.99 4.78
C TYR A 64 3.14 -12.53 6.02
N VAL A 65 3.20 -13.85 6.26
CA VAL A 65 2.54 -14.50 7.40
C VAL A 65 2.98 -13.91 8.75
N SER A 66 4.24 -13.47 8.85
CA SER A 66 4.77 -12.84 10.07
C SER A 66 4.24 -11.43 10.33
N GLU A 67 3.75 -10.74 9.30
CA GLU A 67 3.15 -9.41 9.42
C GLU A 67 1.67 -9.48 9.83
N LEU A 68 1.01 -10.65 9.69
CA LEU A 68 -0.43 -10.81 9.94
C LEU A 68 -0.87 -10.29 11.33
N PRO A 69 -0.18 -10.57 12.45
CA PRO A 69 -0.61 -10.05 13.74
C PRO A 69 -0.71 -8.52 13.77
N MET A 70 0.29 -7.82 13.21
CA MET A 70 0.30 -6.36 13.13
C MET A 70 -0.75 -5.84 12.14
N ILE A 71 -0.96 -6.54 11.01
CA ILE A 71 -2.04 -6.21 10.07
C ILE A 71 -3.40 -6.27 10.76
N PHE A 72 -3.66 -7.32 11.55
CA PHE A 72 -4.91 -7.46 12.29
C PHE A 72 -5.05 -6.39 13.37
N GLU A 73 -4.00 -6.09 14.12
CA GLU A 73 -4.02 -5.00 15.11
C GLU A 73 -4.36 -3.65 14.46
N PHE A 74 -3.75 -3.33 13.33
CA PHE A 74 -4.07 -2.13 12.56
C PHE A 74 -5.55 -2.09 12.17
N LEU A 75 -6.05 -3.14 11.51
CA LEU A 75 -7.44 -3.19 11.03
C LEU A 75 -8.45 -3.14 12.19
N LEU A 76 -8.23 -3.88 13.27
CA LEU A 76 -9.10 -3.89 14.44
C LEU A 76 -9.12 -2.53 15.16
N SER A 77 -8.00 -1.79 15.16
CA SER A 77 -7.95 -0.44 15.74
C SER A 77 -8.75 0.62 14.96
N ARG A 78 -9.22 0.30 13.74
CA ARG A 78 -10.00 1.20 12.87
C ARG A 78 -11.48 0.84 12.77
N ILE A 79 -11.86 -0.33 13.27
CA ILE A 79 -13.26 -0.70 13.43
C ILE A 79 -13.69 -0.13 14.78
N GLY A 80 -14.70 0.75 14.78
CA GLY A 80 -15.17 1.47 15.97
C GLY A 80 -15.31 0.57 17.19
N HIS A 81 -14.80 1.07 18.32
CA HIS A 81 -14.75 0.46 19.66
C HIS A 81 -15.65 -0.78 19.85
N PHE A 82 -15.07 -1.97 19.81
CA PHE A 82 -15.57 -3.02 20.68
C PHE A 82 -15.16 -2.60 22.10
N GLU A 83 -16.12 -2.08 22.86
CA GLU A 83 -15.95 -1.88 24.29
C GLU A 83 -15.43 -3.19 24.91
N ARG A 84 -14.30 -3.08 25.62
CA ARG A 84 -13.85 -4.09 26.57
C ARG A 84 -14.45 -3.77 27.93
#